data_AF-A0A651FE16-F1
#
_entry.id   AF-A0A651FE16-F1
#
_cell.length_a   1.000
_cell.length_b   1.000
_cell.length_c   1.000
_cell.angle_alpha   90.00
_cell.angle_beta   90.00
_cell.angle_gamma   90.00
#
_symmetry.space_group_name_H-M   'P 1'
#
loop_
_entity.id
_entity.type
_entity.pdbx_description
1 polymer ?
#
loop_
_entity_poly.entity_id
_entity_poly.type
_entity_poly.pdbx_seq_one_letter_code
_entity_poly.pdbx_strand_id
1 'polypeptide(L)'
;MPYDAKEMTRKIDDYAVCANPSDPYAQILKLIAEKEGTGQHSDEFQENYAPLLQKIPSEELVKDGGLLLTAATDKALWCVIEYLLTTTDHWENKTVTDALLQAAEHDYPNTLNTLLENAPPDIPDARLLRKITEITKGKQTESLVQEYRKNMLGKNWQINEDYEIQRISRNPTIVHIFNFGAGHMTTVFPEKNKVMRCDFKDLQNDAELDIAYRKLSLFSENPPPYRGKDAGATRRVFRNIPAKGGV
;
A
#
# COMPACT_ATOMS: atom_id res chain seq x y z
N MET A 1 -1.48 -18.08 3.15
CA MET A 1 -1.86 -18.25 4.56
C MET A 1 -0.63 -17.89 5.35
N PRO A 2 -0.71 -17.01 6.37
CA PRO A 2 0.41 -16.82 7.27
C PRO A 2 0.77 -18.19 7.87
N TYR A 3 2.07 -18.43 8.09
CA TYR A 3 2.51 -19.66 8.74
C TYR A 3 1.86 -19.75 10.12
N ASP A 4 1.22 -20.88 10.43
CA ASP A 4 0.82 -21.20 11.80
C ASP A 4 2.08 -21.10 12.67
N ALA A 5 2.02 -20.39 13.80
CA ALA A 5 3.15 -20.27 14.73
C ALA A 5 3.76 -21.65 15.06
N LYS A 6 2.93 -22.71 15.12
CA LYS A 6 3.39 -24.10 15.30
C LYS A 6 4.18 -24.65 14.10
N GLU A 7 3.80 -24.28 12.89
CA GLU A 7 4.51 -24.65 11.67
C GLU A 7 5.83 -23.89 11.55
N MET A 8 5.87 -22.63 12.00
CA MET A 8 7.09 -21.82 12.05
C MET A 8 8.07 -22.37 13.09
N THR A 9 7.62 -22.64 14.31
CA THR A 9 8.45 -23.29 15.34
C THR A 9 8.98 -24.63 14.84
N ARG A 10 8.13 -25.45 14.20
CA ARG A 10 8.56 -26.72 13.60
C ARG A 10 9.61 -26.54 12.50
N LYS A 11 9.46 -25.56 11.60
CA LYS A 11 10.46 -25.28 10.56
C LYS A 11 11.78 -24.79 11.15
N ILE A 12 11.73 -23.97 12.18
CA ILE A 12 12.92 -23.50 12.91
C ILE A 12 13.60 -24.69 13.60
N ASP A 13 12.84 -25.55 14.27
CA ASP A 13 13.35 -26.74 14.94
C ASP A 13 13.94 -27.75 13.94
N ASP A 14 13.23 -28.02 12.83
CA ASP A 14 13.71 -28.89 11.74
C ASP A 14 15.01 -28.35 11.13
N TYR A 15 15.15 -27.03 10.96
CA TYR A 15 16.38 -26.40 10.48
C TYR A 15 17.49 -26.44 11.54
N ALA A 16 17.18 -26.15 12.81
CA ALA A 16 18.14 -26.15 13.91
C ALA A 16 18.71 -27.54 14.23
N VAL A 17 17.94 -28.61 13.99
CA VAL A 17 18.40 -30.00 14.14
C VAL A 17 19.41 -30.40 13.06
N CYS A 18 19.29 -29.84 11.86
CA CYS A 18 20.15 -30.18 10.72
C CYS A 18 21.32 -29.20 10.50
N ALA A 19 21.25 -27.99 11.06
CA ALA A 19 22.25 -26.96 10.85
C ALA A 19 23.50 -27.15 11.73
N ASN A 20 24.65 -26.79 11.18
CA ASN A 20 25.90 -26.74 11.93
C ASN A 20 25.76 -25.69 13.06
N PRO A 21 26.11 -25.98 14.33
CA PRO A 21 26.06 -25.00 15.43
C PRO A 21 26.84 -23.72 15.15
N SER A 22 27.81 -23.74 14.23
CA SER A 22 28.59 -22.57 13.81
C SER A 22 27.96 -21.78 12.65
N ASP A 23 26.83 -22.20 12.10
CA ASP A 23 26.10 -21.49 11.04
C ASP A 23 25.42 -20.22 11.62
N PRO A 24 25.84 -19.01 11.19
CA PRO A 24 25.24 -17.77 11.67
C PRO A 24 23.74 -17.67 11.36
N TYR A 25 23.26 -18.27 10.28
CA TYR A 25 21.83 -18.27 9.92
C TYR A 25 20.99 -19.04 10.94
N ALA A 26 21.42 -20.25 11.29
CA ALA A 26 20.75 -21.07 12.29
C ALA A 26 20.79 -20.44 13.70
N GLN A 27 21.91 -19.80 14.05
CA GLN A 27 22.03 -19.07 15.32
C GLN A 27 21.03 -17.92 15.42
N ILE A 28 20.85 -17.14 14.36
CA ILE A 28 19.86 -16.04 14.36
C ILE A 28 18.44 -16.56 14.42
N LEU A 29 18.09 -17.58 13.64
CA LEU A 29 16.75 -18.16 13.69
C LEU A 29 16.41 -18.65 15.10
N LYS A 30 17.37 -19.29 15.76
CA LYS A 30 17.22 -19.74 17.15
C LYS A 30 17.02 -18.56 18.11
N LEU A 31 17.83 -17.51 18.00
CA LEU A 31 17.69 -16.30 18.82
C LEU A 31 16.31 -15.63 18.65
N ILE A 32 15.82 -15.55 17.41
CA ILE A 32 14.48 -15.02 17.12
C ILE A 32 13.41 -15.93 17.77
N ALA A 33 13.53 -17.25 17.61
CA ALA A 33 12.56 -18.20 18.16
C ALA A 33 12.47 -18.15 19.69
N GLU A 34 13.63 -18.07 20.34
CA GLU A 34 13.77 -17.99 21.81
C GLU A 34 13.35 -16.64 22.38
N LYS A 35 13.15 -15.60 21.55
CA LYS A 35 12.67 -14.31 22.01
C LYS A 35 11.27 -14.43 22.61
N GLU A 36 11.16 -14.10 23.89
CA GLU A 36 9.88 -13.97 24.59
C GLU A 36 9.34 -12.53 24.43
N GLY A 37 8.08 -12.42 24.00
CA GLY A 37 7.40 -11.13 23.82
C GLY A 37 7.68 -10.44 22.48
N THR A 38 7.13 -9.23 22.35
CA THR A 38 7.20 -8.40 21.13
C THR A 38 8.07 -7.17 21.38
N GLY A 39 8.92 -6.85 20.41
CA GLY A 39 9.67 -5.59 20.36
C GLY A 39 11.12 -5.71 20.80
N GLN A 40 11.99 -4.96 20.12
CA GLN A 40 13.36 -4.72 20.52
C GLN A 40 13.72 -3.25 20.41
N HIS A 41 14.55 -2.82 21.36
CA HIS A 41 15.27 -1.55 21.36
C HIS A 41 16.55 -1.70 20.53
N SER A 42 17.05 -0.61 19.92
CA SER A 42 18.25 -0.63 19.06
C SER A 42 19.45 -1.35 19.67
N ASP A 43 19.59 -1.29 20.99
CA ASP A 43 20.76 -1.80 21.71
C ASP A 43 20.81 -3.33 21.68
N GLU A 44 19.67 -4.01 21.86
CA GLU A 44 19.61 -5.47 21.78
C GLU A 44 19.89 -5.99 20.36
N PHE A 45 19.48 -5.23 19.34
CA PHE A 45 19.81 -5.52 17.95
C PHE A 45 21.32 -5.47 17.73
N GLN A 46 21.99 -4.40 18.19
CA GLN A 46 23.43 -4.21 18.01
C GLN A 46 24.25 -5.28 18.75
N GLU A 47 23.81 -5.69 19.94
CA GLU A 47 24.54 -6.66 20.76
C GLU A 47 24.34 -8.11 20.26
N ASN A 48 23.13 -8.49 19.88
CA ASN A 48 22.79 -9.89 19.67
C ASN A 48 22.55 -10.28 18.19
N TYR A 49 22.02 -9.38 17.37
CA TYR A 49 21.57 -9.72 16.00
C TYR A 49 22.54 -9.24 14.93
N ALA A 50 22.94 -7.97 14.99
CA ALA A 50 23.80 -7.35 13.97
C ALA A 50 25.12 -8.12 13.73
N PRO A 51 25.85 -8.59 14.77
CA PRO A 51 27.14 -9.29 14.55
C PRO A 51 26.99 -10.65 13.86
N LEU A 52 25.82 -11.27 13.96
CA LEU A 52 25.52 -12.53 13.28
C LEU A 52 24.98 -12.27 11.87
N LEU A 53 24.10 -11.28 11.71
CA LEU A 53 23.46 -10.96 10.44
C LEU A 53 24.50 -10.51 9.41
N GLN A 54 25.49 -9.72 9.83
CA GLN A 54 26.61 -9.28 8.99
C GLN A 54 27.53 -10.41 8.50
N LYS A 55 27.44 -11.61 9.09
CA LYS A 55 28.23 -12.78 8.67
C LYS A 55 27.49 -13.62 7.62
N ILE A 56 26.21 -13.36 7.38
CA ILE A 56 25.40 -14.10 6.42
C ILE A 56 25.44 -13.37 5.07
N PRO A 57 25.80 -14.05 3.96
CA PRO A 57 25.69 -13.48 2.62
C PRO A 57 24.26 -13.04 2.31
N SER A 58 24.08 -11.96 1.54
CA SER A 58 22.76 -11.41 1.24
C SER A 58 21.83 -12.40 0.53
N GLU A 59 22.38 -13.30 -0.30
CA GLU A 59 21.62 -14.37 -0.97
C GLU A 59 21.07 -15.40 0.02
N GLU A 60 21.77 -15.61 1.13
CA GLU A 60 21.32 -16.53 2.19
C GLU A 60 20.29 -15.90 3.11
N LEU A 61 20.18 -14.56 3.18
CA LEU A 61 19.14 -13.90 3.98
C LEU A 61 17.72 -14.17 3.45
N VAL A 62 17.59 -14.39 2.14
CA VAL A 62 16.31 -14.66 1.46
C VAL A 62 16.02 -16.16 1.29
N LYS A 63 16.92 -17.05 1.73
CA LYS A 63 16.75 -18.51 1.57
C LYS A 63 15.54 -19.03 2.34
N ASP A 64 15.11 -20.24 1.97
CA ASP A 64 13.95 -20.93 2.56
C ASP A 64 12.63 -20.13 2.48
N GLY A 65 12.48 -19.35 1.40
CA GLY A 65 11.31 -18.50 1.18
C GLY A 65 11.26 -17.29 2.10
N GLY A 66 12.40 -16.86 2.64
CA GLY A 66 12.49 -15.71 3.53
C GLY A 66 12.12 -16.01 4.98
N LEU A 67 12.45 -17.22 5.47
CA LEU A 67 12.13 -17.69 6.82
C LEU A 67 12.55 -16.71 7.92
N LEU A 68 13.71 -16.06 7.77
CA LEU A 68 14.19 -15.03 8.71
C LEU A 68 13.24 -13.84 8.82
N LEU A 69 12.73 -13.33 7.69
CA LEU A 69 11.80 -12.19 7.67
C LEU A 69 10.48 -12.58 8.31
N THR A 70 9.98 -13.77 8.00
CA THR A 70 8.75 -14.31 8.59
C THR A 70 8.90 -14.47 10.12
N ALA A 71 9.99 -15.04 10.60
CA ALA A 71 10.25 -15.22 12.02
C ALA A 71 10.42 -13.87 12.75
N ALA A 72 11.16 -12.93 12.15
CA ALA A 72 11.31 -11.59 12.71
C ALA A 72 9.98 -10.83 12.80
N THR A 73 9.10 -11.02 11.82
CA THR A 73 7.75 -10.43 11.81
C THR A 73 6.88 -10.98 12.92
N ASP A 74 6.89 -12.30 13.13
CA ASP A 74 6.15 -12.97 14.21
C ASP A 74 6.50 -12.44 15.60
N LYS A 75 7.78 -12.10 15.80
CA LYS A 75 8.33 -11.57 17.05
C LYS A 75 8.33 -10.03 17.13
N ALA A 76 7.77 -9.35 16.12
CA ALA A 76 7.78 -7.90 15.99
C ALA A 76 9.18 -7.26 16.14
N LEU A 77 10.20 -7.91 15.57
CA LEU A 77 11.60 -7.47 15.62
C LEU A 77 11.91 -6.47 14.49
N TRP A 78 11.33 -5.28 14.59
CA TRP A 78 11.40 -4.26 13.54
C TRP A 78 12.83 -3.87 13.13
N CYS A 79 13.82 -3.80 14.04
CA CYS A 79 15.23 -3.56 13.68
C CYS A 79 15.83 -4.67 12.80
N VAL A 80 15.48 -5.93 13.09
CA VAL A 80 15.93 -7.08 12.28
C VAL A 80 15.29 -7.02 10.90
N ILE A 81 14.00 -6.69 10.83
CA ILE A 81 13.26 -6.54 9.57
C ILE A 81 13.86 -5.41 8.73
N GLU A 82 14.15 -4.25 9.34
CA GLU A 82 14.82 -3.13 8.68
C GLU A 82 16.14 -3.58 8.05
N TYR A 83 16.99 -4.28 8.81
CA TYR A 83 18.25 -4.81 8.30
C TYR A 83 18.03 -5.77 7.12
N LEU A 84 17.10 -6.71 7.25
CA LEU A 84 16.80 -7.69 6.21
C LEU A 84 16.30 -7.04 4.92
N LEU A 85 15.44 -6.04 5.00
CA LEU A 85 14.89 -5.35 3.82
C LEU A 85 15.86 -4.36 3.19
N THR A 86 16.76 -3.75 3.98
CA THR A 86 17.76 -2.80 3.46
C THR A 86 19.00 -3.48 2.90
N THR A 87 19.30 -4.71 3.32
CA THR A 87 20.50 -5.46 2.90
C THR A 87 20.29 -6.24 1.61
N THR A 88 19.04 -6.59 1.27
CA THR A 88 18.73 -7.33 0.04
C THR A 88 17.44 -6.86 -0.60
N ASP A 89 17.49 -6.73 -1.93
CA ASP A 89 16.41 -6.34 -2.83
C ASP A 89 15.72 -7.56 -3.48
N HIS A 90 16.17 -8.78 -3.21
CA HIS A 90 15.73 -10.01 -3.87
C HIS A 90 14.55 -10.70 -3.16
N TRP A 91 13.77 -9.96 -2.35
CA TRP A 91 12.64 -10.55 -1.64
C TRP A 91 11.53 -10.97 -2.60
N GLU A 92 11.02 -12.19 -2.44
CA GLU A 92 9.80 -12.59 -3.14
C GLU A 92 8.62 -11.70 -2.70
N ASN A 93 7.87 -11.16 -3.66
CA ASN A 93 6.72 -10.28 -3.38
C ASN A 93 5.74 -10.92 -2.39
N LYS A 94 5.57 -12.25 -2.48
CA LYS A 94 4.70 -13.02 -1.59
C LYS A 94 5.18 -12.96 -0.12
N THR A 95 6.47 -13.14 0.14
CA THR A 95 7.01 -13.16 1.50
C THR A 95 6.80 -11.82 2.21
N VAL A 96 7.10 -10.70 1.53
CA VAL A 96 6.90 -9.36 2.10
C VAL A 96 5.41 -9.05 2.25
N THR A 97 4.57 -9.47 1.31
CA THR A 97 3.11 -9.33 1.40
C THR A 97 2.56 -10.07 2.61
N ASP A 98 2.98 -11.33 2.81
CA ASP A 98 2.54 -12.14 3.95
C ASP A 98 3.02 -11.51 5.28
N ALA A 99 4.24 -10.97 5.32
CA ALA A 99 4.77 -10.25 6.50
C ALA A 99 3.96 -8.97 6.81
N LEU A 100 3.63 -8.16 5.80
CA LEU A 100 2.78 -6.97 5.94
C LEU A 100 1.39 -7.32 6.51
N LEU A 101 0.77 -8.38 5.99
CA LEU A 101 -0.53 -8.84 6.47
C LEU A 101 -0.46 -9.37 7.90
N GLN A 102 0.58 -10.13 8.24
CA GLN A 102 0.79 -10.64 9.58
C GLN A 102 0.99 -9.51 10.60
N ALA A 103 1.85 -8.53 10.28
CA ALA A 103 2.07 -7.37 11.16
C ALA A 103 0.78 -6.58 11.42
N ALA A 104 -0.09 -6.47 10.41
CA ALA A 104 -1.39 -5.82 10.55
C ALA A 104 -2.41 -6.65 11.37
N GLU A 105 -2.46 -7.97 11.14
CA GLU A 105 -3.35 -8.89 11.86
C GLU A 105 -3.04 -8.94 13.36
N HIS A 106 -1.75 -8.89 13.72
CA HIS A 106 -1.26 -8.89 15.10
C HIS A 106 -1.15 -7.51 15.73
N ASP A 107 -1.53 -6.44 15.02
CA ASP A 107 -1.47 -5.06 15.49
C ASP A 107 -0.06 -4.62 15.95
N TYR A 108 0.95 -4.85 15.09
CA TYR A 108 2.33 -4.43 15.32
C TYR A 108 2.64 -3.15 14.53
N PRO A 109 2.31 -1.95 15.04
CA PRO A 109 2.40 -0.71 14.27
C PRO A 109 3.83 -0.36 13.85
N ASN A 110 4.82 -0.58 14.71
CA ASN A 110 6.23 -0.31 14.39
C ASN A 110 6.73 -1.26 13.30
N THR A 111 6.46 -2.55 13.45
CA THR A 111 6.80 -3.58 12.46
C THR A 111 6.14 -3.30 11.12
N LEU A 112 4.86 -2.96 11.12
CA LEU A 112 4.13 -2.60 9.91
C LEU A 112 4.72 -1.35 9.25
N ASN A 113 5.06 -0.32 10.03
CA ASN A 113 5.70 0.88 9.50
C ASN A 113 7.03 0.55 8.82
N THR A 114 7.91 -0.19 9.51
CA THR A 114 9.20 -0.58 8.96
C THR A 114 9.06 -1.40 7.68
N LEU A 115 8.10 -2.34 7.64
CA LEU A 115 7.80 -3.11 6.43
C LEU A 115 7.31 -2.19 5.29
N LEU A 116 6.43 -1.23 5.56
CA LEU A 116 5.93 -0.30 4.54
C LEU A 116 6.99 0.69 4.04
N GLU A 117 7.91 1.12 4.90
CA GLU A 117 9.00 2.04 4.54
C GLU A 117 10.10 1.36 3.70
N ASN A 118 10.40 0.10 4.00
CA ASN A 118 11.55 -0.60 3.43
C ASN A 118 11.19 -1.70 2.43
N ALA A 119 9.90 -2.02 2.25
CA ALA A 119 9.49 -2.97 1.22
C ALA A 119 9.86 -2.47 -0.19
N PRO A 120 10.19 -3.39 -1.12
CA PRO A 120 10.31 -3.09 -2.53
C PRO A 120 9.13 -2.24 -3.05
N PRO A 121 9.37 -1.20 -3.87
CA PRO A 121 8.39 -0.17 -4.20
C PRO A 121 7.18 -0.68 -5.00
N ASP A 122 7.26 -1.86 -5.60
CA ASP A 122 6.19 -2.54 -6.33
C ASP A 122 5.28 -3.39 -5.45
N ILE A 123 5.64 -3.63 -4.18
CA ILE A 123 4.91 -4.50 -3.26
C ILE A 123 3.78 -3.75 -2.52
N PRO A 124 4.04 -2.63 -1.81
CA PRO A 124 2.94 -1.84 -1.26
C PRO A 124 2.15 -1.27 -2.43
N ASP A 125 0.97 -1.83 -2.66
CA ASP A 125 -0.02 -1.28 -3.58
C ASP A 125 -1.31 -0.94 -2.85
N ALA A 126 -2.20 -0.24 -3.55
CA ALA A 126 -3.45 0.22 -2.98
C ALA A 126 -4.39 -0.95 -2.60
N ARG A 127 -4.30 -2.11 -3.27
CA ARG A 127 -5.10 -3.31 -2.96
C ARG A 127 -4.62 -3.95 -1.67
N LEU A 128 -3.30 -4.04 -1.48
CA LEU A 128 -2.69 -4.55 -0.27
C LEU A 128 -2.98 -3.65 0.92
N LEU A 129 -2.84 -2.33 0.79
CA LEU A 129 -3.20 -1.39 1.85
C LEU A 129 -4.68 -1.46 2.23
N ARG A 130 -5.58 -1.72 1.27
CA ARG A 130 -6.99 -1.97 1.56
C ARG A 130 -7.17 -3.25 2.38
N LYS A 131 -6.57 -4.36 1.94
CA LYS A 131 -6.62 -5.63 2.67
C LYS A 131 -6.05 -5.50 4.09
N ILE A 132 -4.96 -4.77 4.25
CA ILE A 132 -4.38 -4.43 5.56
C ILE A 132 -5.40 -3.65 6.40
N THR A 133 -6.09 -2.65 5.82
CA THR A 133 -7.13 -1.89 6.52
C THR A 133 -8.27 -2.81 7.00
N GLU A 134 -8.69 -3.79 6.19
CA GLU A 134 -9.78 -4.71 6.52
C GLU A 134 -9.46 -5.65 7.69
N ILE A 135 -8.20 -6.09 7.81
CA ILE A 135 -7.77 -7.05 8.85
C ILE A 135 -7.26 -6.36 10.12
N THR A 136 -6.87 -5.10 10.02
CA THR A 136 -6.35 -4.33 11.16
C THR A 136 -7.46 -4.07 12.17
N LYS A 137 -7.18 -4.38 13.45
CA LYS A 137 -8.13 -4.15 14.56
C LYS A 137 -7.71 -3.00 15.49
N GLY A 138 -6.43 -2.63 15.49
CA GLY A 138 -5.90 -1.60 16.36
C GLY A 138 -5.91 -0.21 15.72
N LYS A 139 -6.26 0.80 16.53
CA LYS A 139 -6.37 2.19 16.10
C LYS A 139 -5.06 2.79 15.61
N GLN A 140 -3.93 2.38 16.20
CA GLN A 140 -2.61 2.90 15.84
C GLN A 140 -2.21 2.42 14.44
N THR A 141 -2.31 1.11 14.21
CA THR A 141 -2.05 0.47 12.91
C THR A 141 -3.02 0.98 11.85
N GLU A 142 -4.30 1.16 12.18
CA GLU A 142 -5.28 1.75 11.26
C GLU A 142 -4.88 3.17 10.85
N SER A 143 -4.51 4.02 11.83
CA SER A 143 -4.08 5.40 11.56
C SER A 143 -2.84 5.45 10.67
N LEU A 144 -1.87 4.57 10.92
CA LEU A 144 -0.66 4.42 10.11
C LEU A 144 -1.01 4.10 8.66
N VAL A 145 -1.87 3.09 8.44
CA VAL A 145 -2.28 2.65 7.10
C VAL A 145 -3.03 3.75 6.37
N GLN A 146 -3.89 4.51 7.06
CA GLN A 146 -4.58 5.67 6.48
C GLN A 146 -3.61 6.76 6.04
N GLU A 147 -2.53 6.99 6.78
CA GLU A 147 -1.48 7.94 6.39
C GLU A 147 -0.77 7.49 5.10
N TYR A 148 -0.39 6.22 5.00
CA TYR A 148 0.19 5.64 3.78
C TYR A 148 -0.76 5.75 2.58
N ARG A 149 -2.04 5.41 2.77
CA ARG A 149 -3.06 5.56 1.72
C ARG A 149 -3.17 7.01 1.26
N LYS A 150 -3.17 7.98 2.18
CA LYS A 150 -3.21 9.42 1.87
C LYS A 150 -1.97 9.87 1.11
N ASN A 151 -0.78 9.40 1.50
CA ASN A 151 0.48 9.71 0.83
C ASN A 151 0.50 9.17 -0.62
N MET A 152 0.03 7.95 -0.83
CA MET A 152 -0.11 7.35 -2.17
C MET A 152 -1.16 8.06 -3.03
N LEU A 153 -2.30 8.44 -2.44
CA LEU A 153 -3.32 9.21 -3.14
C LEU A 153 -2.80 10.61 -3.53
N GLY A 154 -1.80 11.12 -2.81
CA GLY A 154 -1.11 12.36 -3.10
C GLY A 154 -1.79 13.58 -2.46
N LYS A 155 -1.00 14.65 -2.32
CA LYS A 155 -1.45 15.87 -1.65
C LYS A 155 -2.75 16.40 -2.25
N ASN A 156 -3.66 16.79 -1.36
CA ASN A 156 -4.98 17.37 -1.64
C ASN A 156 -6.02 16.44 -2.27
N TRP A 157 -5.75 15.14 -2.40
CA TRP A 157 -6.74 14.18 -2.86
C TRP A 157 -7.40 13.48 -1.69
N GLN A 158 -8.67 13.13 -1.84
CA GLN A 158 -9.43 12.32 -0.90
C GLN A 158 -10.48 11.52 -1.65
N ILE A 159 -10.66 10.25 -1.29
CA ILE A 159 -11.75 9.43 -1.80
C ILE A 159 -12.92 9.59 -0.83
N ASN A 160 -14.08 9.97 -1.36
CA ASN A 160 -15.30 10.14 -0.59
C ASN A 160 -16.11 8.84 -0.60
N GLU A 161 -16.26 8.25 -1.80
CA GLU A 161 -17.08 7.06 -2.05
C GLU A 161 -16.45 6.25 -3.21
N ASP A 162 -16.91 5.02 -3.47
CA ASP A 162 -16.36 4.15 -4.52
C ASP A 162 -16.42 4.74 -5.94
N TYR A 163 -17.32 5.68 -6.16
CA TYR A 163 -17.48 6.38 -7.44
C TYR A 163 -17.08 7.85 -7.37
N GLU A 164 -16.59 8.33 -6.22
CA GLU A 164 -16.34 9.74 -5.98
C GLU A 164 -14.98 10.01 -5.35
N ILE A 165 -14.21 10.87 -6.01
CA ILE A 165 -12.93 11.37 -5.52
C ILE A 165 -12.92 12.89 -5.57
N GLN A 166 -12.35 13.54 -4.56
CA GLN A 166 -12.19 14.97 -4.51
C GLN A 166 -10.72 15.41 -4.52
N ARG A 167 -10.50 16.61 -5.04
CA ARG A 167 -9.22 17.31 -5.07
C ARG A 167 -9.39 18.74 -4.56
N ILE A 168 -8.66 19.08 -3.50
CA ILE A 168 -8.49 20.46 -3.06
C ILE A 168 -7.46 21.13 -3.99
N SER A 169 -7.86 22.22 -4.63
CA SER A 169 -6.98 22.94 -5.55
C SER A 169 -5.78 23.56 -4.82
N ARG A 170 -4.80 24.07 -5.59
CA ARG A 170 -3.69 24.84 -5.03
C ARG A 170 -4.17 26.08 -4.27
N ASN A 171 -5.29 26.64 -4.70
CA ASN A 171 -6.06 27.54 -3.87
C ASN A 171 -6.95 26.66 -2.96
N PRO A 172 -6.69 26.61 -1.63
CA PRO A 172 -7.41 25.72 -0.71
C PRO A 172 -8.91 26.02 -0.63
N THR A 173 -9.36 27.11 -1.27
CA THR A 173 -10.74 27.58 -1.32
C THR A 173 -11.48 27.09 -2.57
N ILE A 174 -10.93 26.13 -3.31
CA ILE A 174 -11.61 25.48 -4.43
C ILE A 174 -11.48 23.97 -4.27
N VAL A 175 -12.62 23.28 -4.27
CA VAL A 175 -12.69 21.81 -4.21
C VAL A 175 -13.33 21.30 -5.49
N HIS A 176 -12.66 20.40 -6.19
CA HIS A 176 -13.22 19.65 -7.32
C HIS A 176 -13.62 18.27 -6.84
N ILE A 177 -14.88 17.91 -7.03
CA ILE A 177 -15.44 16.61 -6.70
C ILE A 177 -15.78 15.91 -8.02
N PHE A 178 -15.14 14.78 -8.29
CA PHE A 178 -15.30 13.99 -9.50
C PHE A 178 -16.18 12.80 -9.18
N ASN A 179 -17.41 12.79 -9.71
CA ASN A 179 -18.35 11.70 -9.52
C ASN A 179 -18.45 10.88 -10.83
N PHE A 180 -17.77 9.75 -10.86
CA PHE A 180 -17.69 8.87 -12.03
C PHE A 180 -18.96 8.03 -12.22
N GLY A 181 -19.73 7.79 -11.16
CA GLY A 181 -21.01 7.09 -11.25
C GLY A 181 -22.06 7.92 -11.99
N ALA A 182 -22.03 9.24 -11.79
CA ALA A 182 -22.96 10.18 -12.41
C ALA A 182 -22.34 11.02 -13.54
N GLY A 183 -21.09 10.76 -13.93
CA GLY A 183 -20.44 11.36 -15.11
C GLY A 183 -20.24 12.88 -15.06
N HIS A 184 -20.09 13.47 -13.87
CA HIS A 184 -19.98 14.92 -13.73
C HIS A 184 -18.95 15.33 -12.67
N MET A 185 -18.47 16.56 -12.79
CA MET A 185 -17.59 17.22 -11.83
C MET A 185 -18.34 18.37 -11.15
N THR A 186 -18.26 18.44 -9.84
CA THR A 186 -18.75 19.55 -9.03
C THR A 186 -17.56 20.36 -8.53
N THR A 187 -17.53 21.66 -8.81
CA THR A 187 -16.56 22.61 -8.28
C THR A 187 -17.23 23.46 -7.21
N VAL A 188 -16.70 23.40 -6.00
CA VAL A 188 -17.16 24.17 -4.85
C VAL A 188 -16.18 25.31 -4.59
N PHE A 189 -16.71 26.54 -4.46
CA PHE A 189 -15.99 27.75 -4.07
C PHE A 189 -16.55 28.21 -2.71
N PRO A 190 -16.04 27.70 -1.57
CA PRO A 190 -16.63 27.97 -0.25
C PRO A 190 -16.66 29.46 0.09
N GLU A 191 -15.58 30.21 -0.20
CA GLU A 191 -15.51 31.65 0.08
C GLU A 191 -16.56 32.49 -0.67
N LYS A 192 -17.02 31.98 -1.81
CA LYS A 192 -18.02 32.67 -2.65
C LYS A 192 -19.42 32.07 -2.46
N ASN A 193 -19.59 31.09 -1.56
CA ASN A 193 -20.79 30.27 -1.43
C ASN A 193 -21.35 29.81 -2.79
N LYS A 194 -20.46 29.45 -3.71
CA LYS A 194 -20.81 29.11 -5.09
C LYS A 194 -20.46 27.66 -5.38
N VAL A 195 -21.41 26.96 -6.00
CA VAL A 195 -21.22 25.60 -6.50
C VAL A 195 -21.47 25.60 -8.00
N MET A 196 -20.59 24.97 -8.76
CA MET A 196 -20.73 24.78 -10.19
C MET A 196 -20.67 23.29 -10.51
N ARG A 197 -21.58 22.81 -11.35
CA ARG A 197 -21.61 21.42 -11.81
C ARG A 197 -21.46 21.41 -13.32
N CYS A 198 -20.54 20.59 -13.82
CA CYS A 198 -20.31 20.38 -15.25
C CYS A 198 -20.28 18.89 -15.55
N ASP A 199 -20.89 18.46 -16.64
CA ASP A 199 -20.72 17.10 -17.15
C ASP A 199 -19.27 16.89 -17.61
N PHE A 200 -18.75 15.67 -17.52
CA PHE A 200 -17.39 15.37 -17.97
C PHE A 200 -17.15 15.71 -19.44
N LYS A 201 -18.15 15.50 -20.30
CA LYS A 201 -18.10 15.85 -21.73
C LYS A 201 -17.85 17.36 -21.97
N ASP A 202 -18.32 18.20 -21.05
CA ASP A 202 -18.24 19.66 -21.17
C ASP A 202 -16.93 20.20 -20.58
N LEU A 203 -16.11 19.32 -19.97
CA LEU A 203 -14.80 19.68 -19.47
C LEU A 203 -13.79 19.81 -20.61
N GLN A 204 -13.01 20.87 -20.53
CA GLN A 204 -11.92 21.14 -21.47
C GLN A 204 -10.64 20.37 -21.15
N ASN A 205 -10.51 19.83 -19.93
CA ASN A 205 -9.29 19.19 -19.45
C ASN A 205 -9.52 17.72 -19.05
N ASP A 206 -9.22 16.83 -20.00
CA ASP A 206 -9.38 15.37 -19.86
C ASP A 206 -8.31 14.79 -18.93
N ALA A 207 -7.14 15.40 -18.89
CA ALA A 207 -6.01 14.90 -18.11
C ALA A 207 -6.33 14.88 -16.60
N GLU A 208 -7.11 15.84 -16.12
CA GLU A 208 -7.52 15.89 -14.71
C GLU A 208 -8.52 14.77 -14.38
N LEU A 209 -9.46 14.48 -15.28
CA LEU A 209 -10.37 13.34 -15.14
C LEU A 209 -9.61 12.01 -15.14
N ASP A 210 -8.63 11.86 -16.03
CA ASP A 210 -7.83 10.64 -16.12
C ASP A 210 -6.95 10.44 -14.88
N ILE A 211 -6.43 11.52 -14.28
CA ILE A 211 -5.71 11.45 -13.01
C ILE A 211 -6.66 11.09 -11.86
N ALA A 212 -7.81 11.76 -11.78
CA ALA A 212 -8.83 11.49 -10.75
C ALA A 212 -9.29 10.03 -10.83
N TYR A 213 -9.60 9.54 -12.03
CA TYR A 213 -10.05 8.17 -12.23
C TYR A 213 -8.97 7.16 -11.87
N ARG A 214 -7.73 7.36 -12.32
CA ARG A 214 -6.61 6.48 -11.95
C ARG A 214 -6.46 6.39 -10.44
N LYS A 215 -6.50 7.53 -9.74
CA LYS A 215 -6.41 7.57 -8.27
C LYS A 215 -7.59 6.88 -7.57
N LEU A 216 -8.82 7.10 -8.04
CA LEU A 216 -10.00 6.41 -7.53
C LEU A 216 -9.87 4.89 -7.74
N SER A 217 -9.47 4.46 -8.94
CA SER A 217 -9.38 3.05 -9.32
C SER A 217 -8.31 2.26 -8.56
N LEU A 218 -7.33 2.95 -7.96
CA LEU A 218 -6.34 2.30 -7.11
C LEU A 218 -6.97 1.78 -5.81
N PHE A 219 -7.87 2.54 -5.20
CA PHE A 219 -8.38 2.26 -3.84
C PHE A 219 -9.84 1.85 -3.79
N SER A 220 -10.65 2.14 -4.82
CA SER A 220 -12.04 1.68 -4.88
C SER A 220 -12.12 0.19 -5.22
N GLU A 221 -13.07 -0.52 -4.63
CA GLU A 221 -13.33 -1.93 -4.93
C GLU A 221 -13.92 -2.12 -6.31
N ASN A 222 -14.87 -1.26 -6.69
CA ASN A 222 -15.63 -1.35 -7.92
C ASN A 222 -15.80 0.04 -8.56
N PRO A 223 -14.71 0.67 -9.02
CA PRO A 223 -14.80 1.97 -9.66
C PRO A 223 -15.71 1.87 -10.91
N PRO A 224 -16.62 2.83 -11.13
CA PRO A 224 -17.44 2.85 -12.34
C PRO A 224 -16.58 2.88 -13.60
N PRO A 225 -16.93 2.13 -14.67
CA PRO A 225 -16.11 2.09 -15.87
C PRO A 225 -16.00 3.47 -16.52
N TYR A 226 -14.79 4.02 -16.57
CA TYR A 226 -14.49 5.26 -17.28
C TYR A 226 -13.57 4.97 -18.48
N ARG A 227 -14.00 5.40 -19.67
CA ARG A 227 -13.28 5.19 -20.95
C ARG A 227 -12.88 6.52 -21.61
N GLY A 228 -12.76 7.58 -20.82
CA GLY A 228 -12.55 8.95 -21.30
C GLY A 228 -13.84 9.78 -21.29
N LYS A 229 -13.70 11.10 -21.33
CA LYS A 229 -14.82 12.06 -21.20
C LYS A 229 -15.92 11.91 -22.27
N ASP A 230 -15.56 11.40 -23.46
CA ASP A 230 -16.43 11.29 -24.64
C ASP A 230 -17.02 9.88 -24.82
N ALA A 231 -16.71 8.96 -23.92
CA ALA A 231 -17.15 7.57 -24.04
C ALA A 231 -18.69 7.48 -23.95
N GLY A 232 -19.31 6.86 -24.96
CA GLY A 232 -20.76 6.72 -25.07
C GLY A 232 -21.46 7.84 -25.85
N ALA A 233 -20.73 8.86 -26.32
CA ALA A 233 -21.28 9.84 -27.23
C ALA A 233 -21.35 9.26 -28.65
N THR A 234 -22.53 8.81 -29.09
CA THR A 234 -22.86 8.94 -30.52
C THR A 234 -22.66 10.40 -30.88
N ARG A 235 -21.59 10.72 -31.61
CA ARG A 235 -21.40 12.06 -32.20
C ARG A 235 -22.72 12.44 -32.86
N ARG A 236 -23.45 13.41 -32.28
CA ARG A 236 -24.49 14.10 -33.05
C ARG A 236 -23.74 14.80 -34.16
N VAL A 237 -23.71 14.15 -35.33
CA VAL A 237 -23.29 14.78 -36.57
C VAL A 237 -24.22 15.98 -36.71
N PHE A 238 -23.70 17.18 -36.47
CA PHE A 238 -24.36 18.40 -36.92
C PHE A 238 -24.49 18.25 -38.43
N ARG A 239 -25.66 17.80 -38.91
CA ARG A 239 -26.01 17.94 -40.31
C ARG A 239 -26.06 19.43 -40.55
N ASN A 240 -25.03 19.96 -41.21
CA ASN A 240 -25.12 21.26 -41.86
C ASN A 240 -26.36 21.22 -42.75
N ILE A 241 -27.43 21.86 -42.31
CA ILE A 241 -28.59 22.11 -43.15
C ILE A 241 -28.09 23.14 -44.17
N PRO A 242 -27.97 22.80 -45.46
CA PRO A 242 -27.58 23.79 -46.45
C PRO A 242 -28.62 24.91 -46.43
N ALA A 243 -28.13 26.14 -46.32
CA ALA A 243 -28.96 27.32 -46.45
C ALA A 243 -29.76 27.21 -47.74
N LYS A 244 -31.10 27.22 -47.63
CA LYS A 244 -31.98 27.27 -48.78
C LYS A 244 -31.59 28.50 -49.61
N GLY A 245 -31.13 28.25 -50.84
CA GLY A 245 -31.00 29.29 -51.84
C GLY A 245 -32.34 29.98 -52.07
N GLY A 246 -32.35 31.30 -51.91
CA GLY A 246 -33.39 32.15 -52.49
C GLY A 246 -32.91 32.58 -53.87
N VAL A 247 -33.63 32.12 -54.89
CA VAL A 247 -33.76 32.83 -56.18
C VAL A 247 -34.99 33.70 -56.07
#